data_AF-A0A962IY56-F1
#
_entry.id   AF-A0A962IY56-F1
#
_cell.length_a   1.000
_cell.length_b   1.000
_cell.length_c   1.000
_cell.angle_alpha   90.00
_cell.angle_beta   90.00
_cell.angle_gamma   90.00
#
_symmetry.space_group_name_H-M   'P 1'
#
loop_
_entity.id
_entity.type
_entity.pdbx_description
1 polymer ?
#
loop_
_entity_poly.entity_id
_entity_poly.type
_entity_poly.pdbx_seq_one_letter_code
_entity_poly.pdbx_strand_id
1 'polypeptide(L)'
;MPDHREDHNSLLSSEELDALTAFGHGGNADQDRDRLFMLKLQLALLLSMLSATLMVLFPDRVVYWLQLSVSTYEADNSMTIFRGMVVYCYAAAVMICWTRFHKCELLLGAAAIIATLNFLMDLPYLWLYALSHPSFTLILAVLLRVFVIYLLTSLTLNLPRSTYLPRRIFINPFQYFRH
;
A
#
# COMPACT_ATOMS: atom_id res chain seq x y z
N MET A 1 -43.98 -42.22 17.66
CA MET A 1 -43.28 -40.96 17.38
C MET A 1 -41.91 -41.30 16.80
N PRO A 2 -41.75 -41.30 15.47
CA PRO A 2 -40.44 -41.44 14.84
C PRO A 2 -39.76 -40.07 14.76
N ASP A 3 -38.47 -40.06 15.09
CA ASP A 3 -37.54 -38.94 15.11
C ASP A 3 -37.18 -38.56 13.66
N HIS A 4 -37.70 -37.42 13.16
CA HIS A 4 -37.30 -36.83 11.88
C HIS A 4 -35.92 -36.17 12.07
N ARG A 5 -34.86 -36.94 11.82
CA ARG A 5 -33.53 -36.40 11.53
C ARG A 5 -33.18 -36.76 10.08
N GLU A 6 -33.76 -35.99 9.15
CA GLU A 6 -33.37 -36.01 7.75
C GLU A 6 -32.06 -35.21 7.56
N ASP A 7 -31.04 -35.91 7.05
CA ASP A 7 -30.07 -35.47 6.04
C ASP A 7 -29.48 -34.06 6.14
N HIS A 8 -28.40 -33.91 6.93
CA HIS A 8 -27.37 -32.88 6.71
C HIS A 8 -26.24 -33.37 5.78
N ASN A 9 -26.61 -34.10 4.72
CA ASN A 9 -25.71 -34.50 3.65
C ASN A 9 -26.35 -34.23 2.28
N SER A 10 -27.19 -33.20 2.17
CA SER A 10 -27.57 -32.68 0.86
C SER A 10 -26.31 -32.13 0.20
N LEU A 11 -25.86 -32.78 -0.88
CA LEU A 11 -25.10 -32.09 -1.91
C LEU A 11 -25.88 -30.81 -2.21
N LEU A 12 -25.24 -29.65 -1.99
CA LEU A 12 -25.79 -28.35 -2.37
C LEU A 12 -26.37 -28.48 -3.77
N SER A 13 -27.65 -28.12 -3.92
CA SER A 13 -28.29 -28.07 -5.23
C SER A 13 -27.44 -27.22 -6.16
N SER A 14 -27.38 -27.56 -7.45
CA SER A 14 -26.66 -26.73 -8.44
C SER A 14 -27.12 -25.28 -8.41
N GLU A 15 -28.38 -25.02 -8.05
CA GLU A 15 -28.91 -23.65 -7.89
C GLU A 15 -28.45 -22.97 -6.59
N GLU A 16 -28.23 -23.71 -5.50
CA GLU A 16 -27.68 -23.14 -4.26
C GLU A 16 -26.16 -22.92 -4.40
N LEU A 17 -25.48 -23.79 -5.13
CA LEU A 17 -24.08 -23.63 -5.50
C LEU A 17 -23.91 -22.46 -6.49
N ASP A 18 -24.82 -22.31 -7.46
CA ASP A 18 -24.87 -21.16 -8.36
C ASP A 18 -25.27 -19.89 -7.61
N ALA A 19 -26.14 -19.96 -6.60
CA ALA A 19 -26.44 -18.81 -5.76
C ALA A 19 -25.23 -18.42 -4.89
N LEU A 20 -24.54 -19.38 -4.28
CA LEU A 20 -23.34 -19.11 -3.48
C LEU A 20 -22.17 -18.61 -4.32
N THR A 21 -22.00 -19.12 -5.55
CA THR A 21 -21.00 -18.62 -6.49
C THR A 21 -21.44 -17.29 -7.10
N ALA A 22 -22.72 -17.05 -7.35
CA ALA A 22 -23.24 -15.75 -7.78
C ALA A 22 -23.23 -14.71 -6.64
N PHE A 23 -23.32 -15.10 -5.37
CA PHE A 23 -23.07 -14.19 -4.24
C PHE A 23 -21.57 -14.00 -3.98
N GLY A 24 -20.76 -15.04 -4.21
CA GLY A 24 -19.29 -14.99 -4.15
C GLY A 24 -18.61 -14.31 -5.35
N HIS A 25 -19.31 -14.16 -6.48
CA HIS A 25 -18.82 -13.54 -7.72
C HIS A 25 -19.67 -12.36 -8.20
N GLY A 26 -20.88 -12.15 -7.67
CA GLY A 26 -21.87 -11.17 -8.16
C GLY A 26 -22.30 -10.12 -7.14
N GLY A 27 -21.46 -9.83 -6.14
CA GLY A 27 -21.49 -8.53 -5.48
C GLY A 27 -20.78 -7.50 -6.35
N ASN A 28 -21.49 -6.84 -7.26
CA ASN A 28 -20.98 -5.82 -8.23
C ASN A 28 -20.22 -4.61 -7.61
N ALA A 29 -19.98 -4.59 -6.29
CA ALA A 29 -19.11 -3.63 -5.62
C ALA A 29 -17.69 -4.16 -5.29
N ASP A 30 -17.52 -5.49 -5.21
CA ASP A 30 -16.25 -6.13 -4.87
C ASP A 30 -15.40 -6.47 -6.12
N GLN A 31 -16.04 -6.69 -7.28
CA GLN A 31 -15.34 -6.98 -8.54
C GLN A 31 -14.54 -5.78 -9.09
N ASP A 32 -14.91 -4.55 -8.71
CA ASP A 32 -14.17 -3.32 -9.08
C ASP A 32 -12.99 -2.99 -8.16
N ARG A 33 -13.01 -3.47 -6.89
CA ARG A 33 -11.92 -3.18 -5.94
C ARG A 33 -10.62 -3.91 -6.29
N ASP A 34 -10.74 -5.12 -6.83
CA ASP A 34 -9.59 -5.93 -7.26
C ASP A 34 -9.01 -5.47 -8.61
N ARG A 35 -9.83 -4.86 -9.49
CA ARG A 35 -9.39 -4.36 -10.81
C ARG A 35 -8.25 -3.36 -10.75
N LEU A 36 -8.23 -2.50 -9.73
CA LEU A 36 -7.21 -1.48 -9.56
C LEU A 36 -6.09 -1.90 -8.62
N PHE A 37 -6.10 -3.14 -8.09
CA PHE A 37 -5.09 -3.59 -7.13
C PHE A 37 -3.67 -3.48 -7.71
N MET A 38 -3.45 -3.98 -8.93
CA MET A 38 -2.15 -3.90 -9.59
C MET A 38 -1.69 -2.46 -9.81
N LEU A 39 -2.61 -1.60 -10.24
CA LEU A 39 -2.33 -0.19 -10.44
C LEU A 39 -1.94 0.48 -9.12
N LYS A 40 -2.68 0.22 -8.04
CA LYS A 40 -2.37 0.72 -6.70
C LYS A 40 -1.01 0.24 -6.22
N LEU A 41 -0.66 -1.03 -6.46
CA LEU A 41 0.63 -1.60 -6.09
C LEU A 41 1.77 -0.93 -6.87
N GLN A 42 1.65 -0.82 -8.19
CA GLN A 42 2.63 -0.14 -9.04
C GLN A 42 2.77 1.33 -8.65
N LEU A 43 1.66 2.03 -8.39
CA LEU A 43 1.65 3.43 -8.00
C LEU A 43 2.29 3.63 -6.62
N ALA A 44 1.97 2.78 -5.64
CA ALA A 44 2.60 2.80 -4.32
C ALA A 44 4.11 2.57 -4.43
N LEU A 45 4.54 1.56 -5.18
CA LEU A 45 5.96 1.30 -5.42
C LEU A 45 6.66 2.48 -6.11
N LEU A 46 6.05 3.05 -7.15
CA LEU A 46 6.63 4.16 -7.91
C LEU A 46 6.76 5.42 -7.07
N LEU A 47 5.72 5.76 -6.29
CA LEU A 47 5.75 6.90 -5.37
C LEU A 47 6.74 6.69 -4.22
N SER A 48 6.81 5.48 -3.65
CA SER A 48 7.79 5.15 -2.61
C SER A 48 9.22 5.21 -3.15
N MET A 49 9.47 4.67 -4.35
CA MET A 49 10.78 4.73 -5.00
C MET A 49 11.18 6.16 -5.35
N LEU A 50 10.24 6.98 -5.84
CA LEU A 50 10.49 8.41 -6.10
C LEU A 50 10.86 9.14 -4.81
N SER A 51 10.10 8.93 -3.73
CA SER A 51 10.41 9.53 -2.42
C SER A 51 11.77 9.06 -1.90
N ALA A 52 12.10 7.77 -2.00
CA ALA A 52 13.40 7.23 -1.59
C ALA A 52 14.54 7.85 -2.41
N THR A 53 14.35 8.00 -3.71
CA THR A 53 15.33 8.64 -4.62
C THR A 53 15.60 10.08 -4.21
N LEU A 54 14.55 10.85 -3.89
CA LEU A 54 14.70 12.21 -3.40
C LEU A 54 15.43 12.25 -2.04
N MET A 55 15.11 11.32 -1.13
CA MET A 55 15.75 11.21 0.18
C MET A 55 17.22 10.79 0.12
N VAL A 56 17.64 10.02 -0.89
CA VAL A 56 19.04 9.55 -0.99
C VAL A 56 19.89 10.49 -1.83
N LEU A 57 19.37 10.98 -2.96
CA LEU A 57 20.14 11.81 -3.90
C LEU A 57 20.08 13.30 -3.60
N PHE A 58 18.98 13.76 -2.98
CA PHE A 58 18.77 15.18 -2.67
C PHE A 58 18.29 15.37 -1.23
N PRO A 59 18.96 14.77 -0.23
CA PRO A 59 18.51 14.81 1.15
C PRO A 59 18.46 16.26 1.68
N ASP A 60 19.40 17.12 1.27
CA ASP A 60 19.42 18.55 1.60
C ASP A 60 18.11 19.25 1.22
N ARG A 61 17.56 18.91 0.04
CA ARG A 61 16.30 19.49 -0.44
C ARG A 61 15.11 18.96 0.34
N VAL A 62 15.12 17.68 0.71
CA VAL A 62 14.07 17.07 1.51
C VAL A 62 14.07 17.63 2.93
N VAL A 63 15.25 17.75 3.56
CA VAL A 63 15.45 18.39 4.86
C VAL A 63 15.02 19.85 4.80
N TYR A 64 15.38 20.57 3.73
CA TYR A 64 14.91 21.94 3.51
C TYR A 64 13.39 22.03 3.32
N TRP A 65 12.75 21.12 2.57
CA TRP A 65 11.30 21.09 2.39
C TRP A 65 10.54 20.76 3.67
N LEU A 66 11.14 19.93 4.53
CA LEU A 66 10.64 19.60 5.86
C LEU A 66 11.01 20.67 6.90
N GLN A 67 11.85 21.64 6.51
CA GLN A 67 12.27 22.80 7.30
C GLN A 67 12.81 22.41 8.68
N LEU A 68 13.61 21.35 8.72
CA LEU A 68 14.27 20.94 9.95
C LEU A 68 15.28 22.01 10.39
N SER A 69 15.46 22.12 11.71
CA SER A 69 16.28 23.15 12.36
C SER A 69 17.71 23.16 11.84
N VAL A 70 18.29 24.36 11.69
CA VAL A 70 19.70 24.56 11.33
C VAL A 70 20.63 23.89 12.35
N SER A 71 20.21 23.75 13.61
CA SER A 71 21.01 23.15 14.69
C SER A 71 21.18 21.63 14.57
N THR A 72 20.33 20.93 13.82
CA THR A 72 20.35 19.46 13.68
C THR A 72 20.56 19.00 12.24
N TYR A 73 20.90 19.92 11.34
CA TYR A 73 20.94 19.70 9.89
C TYR A 73 21.72 18.45 9.46
N GLU A 74 22.93 18.22 9.99
CA GLU A 74 23.74 17.04 9.62
C GLU A 74 23.12 15.71 10.11
N ALA A 75 22.56 15.71 11.31
CA ALA A 75 21.85 14.55 11.86
C ALA A 75 20.56 14.26 11.07
N ASP A 76 19.82 15.31 10.72
CA ASP A 76 18.59 15.21 9.95
C ASP A 76 18.84 14.76 8.50
N ASN A 77 19.95 15.21 7.92
CA ASN A 77 20.39 14.82 6.59
C ASN A 77 20.79 13.33 6.53
N SER A 78 21.67 12.90 7.43
CA SER A 78 22.06 11.49 7.54
C SER A 78 20.88 10.57 7.86
N MET A 79 19.96 11.00 8.73
CA MET A 79 18.73 10.26 9.03
C MET A 79 17.78 10.21 7.83
N THR A 80 17.70 11.27 7.02
CA THR A 80 16.90 11.28 5.78
C THR A 80 17.44 10.27 4.76
N ILE A 81 18.76 10.23 4.57
CA ILE A 81 19.42 9.25 3.68
C ILE A 81 19.13 7.83 4.17
N PHE A 82 19.30 7.57 5.47
CA PHE A 82 19.04 6.26 6.07
C PHE A 82 17.59 5.81 5.84
N ARG A 83 16.62 6.70 6.07
CA ARG A 83 15.20 6.43 5.80
C ARG A 83 14.95 6.11 4.32
N GLY A 84 15.57 6.83 3.40
CA GLY A 84 15.51 6.54 1.97
C GLY A 84 16.06 5.16 1.61
N MET A 85 17.20 4.76 2.18
CA MET A 85 17.76 3.41 2.00
C MET A 85 16.84 2.31 2.54
N VAL A 86 16.22 2.51 3.71
CA VAL A 86 15.25 1.57 4.25
C VAL A 86 14.08 1.37 3.29
N VAL A 87 13.54 2.46 2.73
CA VAL A 87 12.45 2.37 1.74
C VAL A 87 12.88 1.61 0.48
N TYR A 88 14.10 1.80 -0.01
CA TYR A 88 14.63 1.01 -1.14
C TYR A 88 14.73 -0.49 -0.84
N CYS A 89 15.33 -0.84 0.30
CA CYS A 89 15.43 -2.24 0.74
C CYS A 89 14.03 -2.87 0.84
N TYR A 90 13.08 -2.11 1.36
CA TYR A 90 11.71 -2.58 1.52
C TYR A 90 10.99 -2.74 0.18
N ALA A 91 11.13 -1.78 -0.73
CA ALA A 91 10.56 -1.88 -2.07
C ALA A 91 11.15 -3.08 -2.83
N ALA A 92 12.47 -3.32 -2.72
CA ALA A 92 13.10 -4.51 -3.28
C ALA A 92 12.54 -5.81 -2.67
N ALA A 93 12.38 -5.86 -1.35
CA ALA A 93 11.76 -7.00 -0.67
C ALA A 93 10.33 -7.24 -1.14
N VAL A 94 9.51 -6.18 -1.28
CA VAL A 94 8.13 -6.27 -1.78
C VAL A 94 8.11 -6.79 -3.21
N MET A 95 9.01 -6.31 -4.07
CA MET A 95 9.09 -6.78 -5.46
C MET A 95 9.46 -8.27 -5.54
N ILE A 96 10.47 -8.70 -4.77
CA ILE A 96 10.89 -10.11 -4.70
C ILE A 96 9.75 -10.95 -4.12
N CYS A 97 9.10 -10.48 -3.06
CA CYS A 97 8.05 -11.22 -2.39
C CYS A 97 6.83 -11.41 -3.27
N TRP A 98 6.38 -10.34 -3.93
CA TRP A 98 5.26 -10.38 -4.86
C TRP A 98 5.49 -11.39 -6.00
N THR A 99 6.71 -11.39 -6.55
CA THR A 99 7.08 -12.24 -7.68
C THR A 99 7.31 -13.70 -7.31
N ARG A 100 7.83 -13.99 -6.10
CA ARG A 100 8.30 -15.33 -5.73
C ARG A 100 7.43 -16.07 -4.71
N PHE A 101 6.71 -15.39 -3.83
CA PHE A 101 6.07 -16.02 -2.66
C PHE A 101 4.57 -15.81 -2.62
N HIS A 102 3.79 -16.88 -2.40
CA HIS A 102 2.33 -16.80 -2.42
C HIS A 102 1.73 -15.93 -1.30
N LYS A 103 2.43 -15.83 -0.16
CA LYS A 103 2.00 -15.08 1.04
C LYS A 103 2.80 -13.78 1.17
N CYS A 104 2.26 -12.67 0.68
CA CYS A 104 2.90 -11.34 0.76
C CYS A 104 2.29 -10.41 1.82
N GLU A 105 1.26 -10.88 2.55
CA GLU A 105 0.46 -10.11 3.51
C GLU A 105 1.30 -9.47 4.60
N LEU A 106 2.18 -10.25 5.21
CA LEU A 106 3.05 -9.77 6.28
C LEU A 106 3.96 -8.64 5.77
N LEU A 107 4.50 -8.80 4.55
CA LEU A 107 5.45 -7.85 4.00
C LEU A 107 4.76 -6.58 3.51
N LEU A 108 3.60 -6.65 2.85
CA LEU A 108 2.82 -5.45 2.52
C LEU A 108 2.31 -4.75 3.78
N GLY A 109 1.89 -5.52 4.80
CA GLY A 109 1.49 -5.00 6.11
C GLY A 109 2.61 -4.20 6.77
N ALA A 110 3.81 -4.78 6.85
CA ALA A 110 4.96 -4.08 7.40
C ALA A 110 5.42 -2.90 6.50
N ALA A 111 5.15 -2.90 5.19
CA ALA A 111 5.36 -1.74 4.32
C ALA A 111 4.49 -0.56 4.75
N ALA A 112 3.20 -0.83 4.99
CA ALA A 112 2.23 0.16 5.44
C ALA A 112 2.62 0.72 6.82
N ILE A 113 3.08 -0.14 7.74
CA ILE A 113 3.57 0.28 9.06
C ILE A 113 4.78 1.19 8.92
N ILE A 114 5.79 0.81 8.13
CA ILE A 114 7.00 1.64 7.93
C ILE A 114 6.66 2.97 7.28
N ALA A 115 5.77 2.99 6.28
CA ALA A 115 5.31 4.24 5.66
C ALA A 115 4.60 5.15 6.69
N THR A 116 3.77 4.57 7.56
CA THR A 116 3.06 5.29 8.63
C THR A 116 4.03 5.81 9.69
N LEU A 117 5.00 5.00 10.12
CA LEU A 117 6.04 5.41 11.06
C LEU A 117 6.91 6.53 10.49
N ASN A 118 7.33 6.42 9.23
CA ASN A 118 8.05 7.49 8.56
C ASN A 118 7.24 8.79 8.57
N PHE A 119 5.95 8.74 8.26
CA PHE A 119 5.09 9.92 8.32
C PHE A 119 4.92 10.48 9.74
N LEU A 120 4.75 9.61 10.75
CA LEU A 120 4.68 10.00 12.16
C LEU A 120 5.95 10.70 12.63
N MET A 121 7.13 10.25 12.21
CA MET A 121 8.39 10.91 12.53
C MET A 121 8.49 12.32 11.92
N ASP A 122 7.76 12.58 10.82
CA ASP A 122 7.72 13.90 10.19
C ASP A 122 6.67 14.84 10.82
N LEU A 123 5.71 14.29 11.57
CA LEU A 123 4.57 15.02 12.14
C LEU A 123 4.97 16.14 13.13
N PRO A 124 5.95 15.96 14.03
CA PRO A 124 6.42 17.05 14.90
C PRO A 124 6.90 18.28 14.12
N TYR A 125 7.58 18.07 12.99
CA TYR A 125 8.08 19.14 12.13
C TYR A 125 6.93 19.85 11.38
N LEU A 126 5.90 19.10 10.97
CA LEU A 126 4.70 19.66 10.36
C LEU A 126 3.92 20.55 11.34
N TRP A 127 3.84 20.17 12.61
CA TRP A 127 3.04 20.90 13.60
C TRP A 127 3.73 22.20 14.04
N LEU A 128 5.05 22.19 14.21
CA LEU A 128 5.85 23.38 14.48
C LEU A 128 5.79 24.41 13.34
N TYR A 129 5.74 23.96 12.09
CA TYR A 129 5.81 24.85 10.93
C TYR A 129 4.44 25.32 10.41
N ALA A 130 3.39 24.48 10.45
CA ALA A 130 2.05 24.84 9.98
C ALA A 130 1.43 26.02 10.75
N LEU A 131 1.87 26.27 11.99
CA LEU A 131 1.44 27.41 12.79
C LEU A 131 2.14 28.72 12.39
N SER A 132 3.26 28.66 11.66
CA SER A 132 4.05 29.86 11.33
C SER A 132 3.94 30.28 9.87
N HIS A 133 4.08 29.40 8.87
CA HIS A 133 4.07 29.80 7.44
C HIS A 133 3.65 28.66 6.48
N PRO A 134 2.37 28.42 6.15
CA PRO A 134 1.99 27.31 5.28
C PRO A 134 2.65 27.40 3.89
N SER A 135 3.53 26.46 3.55
CA SER A 135 4.17 26.37 2.24
C SER A 135 3.46 25.31 1.38
N PHE A 136 3.17 25.65 0.11
CA PHE A 136 2.50 24.74 -0.83
C PHE A 136 3.24 23.41 -0.99
N THR A 137 4.58 23.45 -1.01
CA THR A 137 5.45 22.28 -1.14
C THR A 137 5.30 21.32 0.04
N LEU A 138 5.17 21.83 1.27
CA LEU A 138 4.96 21.02 2.47
C LEU A 138 3.59 20.34 2.45
N ILE A 139 2.54 21.07 2.05
CA ILE A 139 1.19 20.49 1.89
C ILE A 139 1.20 19.35 0.86
N LEU A 140 1.83 19.58 -0.30
CA LEU A 140 1.93 18.57 -1.34
C LEU A 140 2.71 17.32 -0.86
N ALA A 141 3.82 17.50 -0.15
CA ALA A 141 4.62 16.40 0.39
C ALA A 141 3.83 15.57 1.42
N VAL A 142 3.04 16.23 2.28
CA VAL A 142 2.15 15.56 3.24
C VAL A 142 1.06 14.77 2.51
N LEU A 143 0.36 15.40 1.56
CA LEU A 143 -0.68 14.74 0.79
C LEU A 143 -0.14 13.52 0.05
N LEU A 144 1.06 13.60 -0.52
CA LEU A 144 1.70 12.48 -1.21
C LEU A 144 1.95 11.31 -0.25
N ARG A 145 2.45 11.58 0.96
CA ARG A 145 2.71 10.54 1.97
C ARG A 145 1.43 9.90 2.50
N VAL A 146 0.40 10.71 2.78
CA VAL A 146 -0.92 10.21 3.16
C VAL A 146 -1.52 9.36 2.05
N PHE A 147 -1.35 9.78 0.79
CA PHE A 147 -1.80 9.01 -0.37
C PHE A 147 -1.07 7.66 -0.49
N VAL A 148 0.25 7.61 -0.28
CA VAL A 148 1.01 6.35 -0.26
C VAL A 148 0.54 5.43 0.89
N ILE A 149 0.32 5.96 2.09
CA ILE A 149 -0.22 5.18 3.23
C ILE A 149 -1.61 4.66 2.90
N TYR A 150 -2.47 5.48 2.29
CA TYR A 150 -3.80 5.08 1.85
C TYR A 150 -3.73 3.95 0.82
N LEU A 151 -2.84 4.06 -0.18
CA LEU A 151 -2.64 3.00 -1.18
C LEU A 151 -2.17 1.70 -0.52
N LEU A 152 -1.16 1.76 0.34
CA LEU A 152 -0.62 0.58 1.04
C LEU A 152 -1.67 -0.07 1.95
N THR A 153 -2.44 0.74 2.68
CA THR A 153 -3.54 0.24 3.54
C THR A 153 -4.67 -0.36 2.71
N SER A 154 -5.00 0.26 1.58
CA SER A 154 -5.98 -0.31 0.63
C SER A 154 -5.50 -1.64 0.07
N LEU A 155 -4.20 -1.76 -0.24
CA LEU A 155 -3.61 -3.01 -0.73
C LEU A 155 -3.61 -4.10 0.34
N THR A 156 -3.24 -3.79 1.59
CA THR A 156 -3.21 -4.78 2.67
C THR A 156 -4.60 -5.33 3.00
N LEU A 157 -5.62 -4.47 3.03
CA LEU A 157 -7.00 -4.88 3.30
C LEU A 157 -7.60 -5.76 2.19
N ASN A 158 -7.19 -5.54 0.94
CA ASN A 158 -7.68 -6.31 -0.21
C ASN A 158 -6.77 -7.51 -0.56
N LEU A 159 -5.65 -7.71 0.16
CA LEU A 159 -4.68 -8.74 -0.19
C LEU A 159 -5.19 -10.18 -0.07
N PRO A 160 -6.01 -10.55 0.94
CA PRO A 160 -6.56 -11.91 1.04
C PRO A 160 -7.44 -12.30 -0.17
N ARG A 161 -7.90 -11.31 -0.93
CA ARG A 161 -8.72 -11.49 -2.15
C ARG A 161 -7.86 -11.62 -3.41
N SER A 162 -6.55 -11.34 -3.32
CA SER A 162 -5.60 -11.29 -4.43
C SER A 162 -5.06 -12.65 -4.92
N THR A 163 -5.61 -13.78 -4.44
CA THR A 163 -5.09 -15.14 -4.68
C THR A 163 -4.93 -15.46 -6.18
N TYR A 164 -5.70 -14.80 -7.04
CA TYR A 164 -5.75 -14.99 -8.49
C TYR A 164 -4.97 -13.92 -9.29
N LEU A 165 -4.38 -12.92 -8.63
CA LEU A 165 -3.72 -11.80 -9.30
C LEU A 165 -2.37 -12.21 -9.92
N PRO A 166 -1.98 -11.57 -11.03
CA PRO A 166 -0.73 -11.90 -11.70
C PRO A 166 0.49 -11.54 -10.84
N ARG A 167 1.44 -12.46 -10.74
CA ARG A 167 2.65 -12.25 -9.93
C ARG A 167 3.80 -11.60 -10.67
N ARG A 168 3.52 -10.85 -11.73
CA ARG A 168 4.52 -10.04 -12.42
C ARG A 168 4.20 -8.56 -12.23
N ILE A 169 5.22 -7.79 -11.87
CA ILE A 169 5.09 -6.39 -11.49
C ILE A 169 4.92 -5.49 -12.71
N PHE A 170 5.49 -5.87 -13.85
CA PHE A 170 5.45 -5.10 -15.11
C PHE A 170 4.40 -5.64 -16.08
N ILE A 171 3.22 -6.00 -15.57
CA ILE A 171 2.06 -6.29 -16.43
C ILE A 171 1.27 -4.99 -16.60
N ASN A 172 0.74 -4.78 -17.81
CA ASN A 172 -0.15 -3.68 -18.08
C ASN A 172 -1.39 -3.82 -17.17
N PRO A 173 -1.62 -2.89 -16.22
CA PRO A 173 -2.72 -2.99 -15.27
C PRO A 173 -4.08 -2.96 -15.97
N PHE A 174 -4.14 -2.47 -17.22
CA PHE A 174 -5.36 -2.39 -18.02
C PHE A 174 -5.70 -3.66 -18.80
N GLN A 175 -4.85 -4.69 -18.80
CA GLN A 175 -5.15 -5.94 -19.52
C GLN A 175 -6.36 -6.69 -18.95
N TYR A 176 -6.74 -6.41 -17.71
CA TYR A 176 -7.92 -6.98 -17.04
C TYR A 176 -9.25 -6.30 -17.38
N PHE A 177 -9.24 -5.25 -18.22
CA PHE A 177 -10.42 -4.47 -18.61
C PHE A 177 -11.09 -4.99 -19.90
N ARG A 178 -10.63 -6.11 -20.48
CA ARG A 178 -11.02 -6.56 -21.82
C ARG A 178 -11.99 -7.76 -21.89
N HIS A 179 -12.70 -8.07 -20.81
CA HIS A 179 -13.71 -9.12 -20.79
C HIS A 179 -15.07 -8.59 -20.35
#